data_AF-A0AAN6Z3S9-F1
#
_entry.id   AF-A0AAN6Z3S9-F1
#
_cell.length_a   1.000
_cell.length_b   1.000
_cell.length_c   1.000
_cell.angle_alpha   90.00
_cell.angle_beta   90.00
_cell.angle_gamma   90.00
#
_symmetry.space_group_name_H-M   'P 1'
#
loop_
_entity.id
_entity.type
_entity.pdbx_description
1 polymer ?
#
loop_
_entity_poly.entity_id
_entity_poly.type
_entity_poly.pdbx_seq_one_letter_code
_entity_poly.pdbx_strand_id
1 'polypeptide(L)'
;MPSVLGKRKSGQVEEDAEALANAQELLRRHFEARFKPLPDAPCAAQKKSTNDLGSRDSHDSDVSYRDDYSDAEANQSDSEWSGVSDDDGMPKPRETETDTPVVEVVDYTSTASTADTAKMSKKEFKAYLSSRPPDPNHQAAQTTANTKKTPSDQEDPEDSAALLANDLALQRLIAESHILSAAGGNASHWQSQHAAGTATNTRAFAAGRTARKTTDMRIQALGGKESVLSQAKMPMSMRKGIASAAAAKEEKRRREARENGIILEREAKKSKAKKKPRGDRPVDLPAVGRMRGAELRVSAREARAIAASVRGPAGKGKGKRRR
;
A
#
# COMPACT_ATOMS: atom_id res chain seq x y z
N MET A 1 -13.09 10.57 72.23
CA MET A 1 -13.72 11.73 71.56
C MET A 1 -13.86 11.44 70.07
N PRO A 2 -15.06 11.08 69.57
CA PRO A 2 -15.29 10.86 68.14
C PRO A 2 -15.79 12.15 67.46
N SER A 3 -15.09 12.62 66.41
CA SER A 3 -15.45 13.84 65.68
C SER A 3 -16.18 13.55 64.37
N VAL A 4 -17.52 13.67 64.44
CA VAL A 4 -18.49 14.14 63.43
C VAL A 4 -18.14 14.00 61.93
N LEU A 5 -18.97 13.21 61.24
CA LEU A 5 -19.06 13.12 59.78
C LEU A 5 -19.55 14.44 59.14
N GLY A 6 -18.75 15.02 58.25
CA GLY A 6 -19.14 16.17 57.43
C GLY A 6 -19.91 15.77 56.16
N LYS A 7 -21.22 16.06 56.10
CA LYS A 7 -22.00 16.01 54.85
C LYS A 7 -21.96 17.38 54.15
N ARG A 8 -21.63 17.38 52.84
CA ARG A 8 -22.19 18.22 51.74
C ARG A 8 -21.19 18.46 50.61
N LYS A 9 -21.54 18.06 49.37
CA LYS A 9 -21.37 18.84 48.12
C LYS A 9 -21.98 18.07 46.91
N SER A 10 -23.29 18.19 46.71
CA SER A 10 -23.99 17.56 45.55
C SER A 10 -24.75 18.55 44.66
N GLY A 11 -24.80 19.84 45.02
CA GLY A 11 -25.59 20.85 44.29
C GLY A 11 -24.92 21.50 43.08
N GLN A 12 -23.60 21.38 42.90
CA GLN A 12 -22.91 22.02 41.76
C GLN A 12 -23.01 21.24 40.44
N VAL A 13 -23.39 19.96 40.49
CA VAL A 13 -23.42 19.09 39.31
C VAL A 13 -24.61 19.43 38.39
N GLU A 14 -25.71 19.94 38.94
CA GLU A 14 -26.89 20.32 38.16
C GLU A 14 -26.72 21.69 37.51
N GLU A 15 -26.13 22.67 38.22
CA GLU A 15 -25.78 24.00 37.66
C GLU A 15 -24.83 23.88 36.45
N ASP A 16 -23.80 23.02 36.53
CA ASP A 16 -22.88 22.77 35.41
C ASP A 16 -23.57 22.07 34.21
N ALA A 17 -24.55 21.20 34.47
CA ALA A 17 -25.31 20.50 33.42
C ALA A 17 -26.25 21.47 32.66
N GLU A 18 -26.92 22.36 33.39
CA GLU A 18 -27.76 23.42 32.80
C GLU A 18 -26.93 24.44 32.00
N ALA A 19 -25.72 24.77 32.46
CA ALA A 19 -24.80 25.64 31.73
C ALA A 19 -24.33 25.00 30.40
N LEU A 20 -24.04 23.69 30.40
CA LEU A 20 -23.67 22.96 29.18
C LEU A 20 -24.84 22.83 28.19
N ALA A 21 -26.07 22.61 28.68
CA ALA A 21 -27.27 22.59 27.84
C ALA A 21 -27.49 23.95 27.15
N ASN A 22 -27.44 25.05 27.90
CA ASN A 22 -27.55 26.40 27.36
C ASN A 22 -26.47 26.71 26.30
N ALA A 23 -25.22 26.28 26.53
CA ALA A 23 -24.14 26.47 25.56
C ALA A 23 -24.38 25.70 24.24
N GLN A 24 -24.92 24.48 24.32
CA GLN A 24 -25.26 23.68 23.14
C GLN A 24 -26.43 24.29 22.36
N GLU A 25 -27.47 24.79 23.03
CA GLU A 25 -28.58 25.49 22.36
C GLU A 25 -28.11 26.77 21.66
N LEU A 26 -27.21 27.53 22.28
CA LEU A 26 -26.66 28.76 21.70
C LEU A 26 -25.82 28.47 20.44
N LEU A 27 -24.99 27.42 20.47
CA LEU A 27 -24.25 26.93 19.30
C LEU A 27 -25.18 26.41 18.20
N ARG A 28 -26.20 25.63 18.56
CA ARG A 28 -27.21 25.12 17.61
C ARG A 28 -27.95 26.26 16.91
N ARG A 29 -28.37 27.29 17.66
CA ARG A 29 -29.06 28.46 17.13
C ARG A 29 -28.17 29.30 16.19
N HIS A 30 -26.87 29.41 16.50
CA HIS A 30 -25.89 30.02 15.58
C HIS A 30 -25.65 29.16 14.33
N PHE A 31 -25.67 27.84 14.45
CA PHE A 31 -25.52 26.92 13.32
C PHE A 31 -26.74 27.01 12.39
N GLU A 32 -27.97 26.87 12.92
CA GLU A 32 -29.22 26.98 12.15
C GLU A 32 -29.40 28.37 11.49
N ALA A 33 -28.88 29.44 12.12
CA ALA A 33 -28.90 30.78 11.54
C ALA A 33 -27.91 30.96 10.36
N ARG A 34 -26.75 30.28 10.39
CA ARG A 34 -25.76 30.32 9.30
C ARG A 34 -26.03 29.29 8.20
N PHE A 35 -26.54 28.13 8.58
CA PHE A 35 -26.89 27.00 7.72
C PHE A 35 -28.40 26.81 7.80
N LYS A 36 -29.15 27.69 7.11
CA LYS A 36 -30.58 27.48 6.89
C LYS A 36 -30.76 26.12 6.21
N PRO A 37 -31.56 25.19 6.76
CA PRO A 37 -31.91 23.97 6.05
C PRO A 37 -32.51 24.31 4.69
N LEU A 38 -32.03 23.67 3.63
CA LEU A 38 -32.63 23.78 2.31
C LEU A 38 -34.07 23.24 2.40
N PRO A 39 -35.07 23.90 1.78
CA PRO A 39 -36.44 23.41 1.82
C PRO A 39 -36.54 22.05 1.13
N ASP A 40 -37.18 21.09 1.78
CA ASP A 40 -37.39 19.74 1.24
C ASP A 40 -38.20 19.81 -0.06
N ALA A 41 -37.53 19.62 -1.20
CA ALA A 41 -38.22 19.29 -2.43
C ALA A 41 -38.90 17.91 -2.27
N PRO A 42 -40.15 17.74 -2.72
CA PRO A 42 -40.86 16.48 -2.50
C PRO A 42 -40.17 15.33 -3.24
N CYS A 43 -39.49 14.45 -2.50
CA CYS A 43 -38.94 13.22 -3.05
C CYS A 43 -40.04 12.37 -3.69
N ALA A 44 -40.02 12.27 -5.02
CA ALA A 44 -40.90 11.39 -5.76
C ALA A 44 -40.72 9.94 -5.28
N ALA A 45 -41.83 9.29 -4.94
CA ALA A 45 -41.81 8.02 -4.24
C ALA A 45 -41.57 6.81 -5.18
N GLN A 46 -40.62 5.97 -4.77
CA GLN A 46 -40.49 4.53 -5.08
C GLN A 46 -40.09 4.08 -6.50
N LYS A 47 -39.07 3.22 -6.54
CA LYS A 47 -39.28 1.77 -6.78
C LYS A 47 -38.30 0.94 -5.94
N LYS A 48 -38.77 -0.20 -5.43
CA LYS A 48 -37.96 -1.20 -4.71
C LYS A 48 -37.48 -2.28 -5.69
N SER A 49 -36.19 -2.61 -5.64
CA SER A 49 -35.72 -3.98 -5.90
C SER A 49 -34.31 -4.20 -5.33
N THR A 50 -34.25 -4.97 -4.24
CA THR A 50 -33.23 -5.98 -3.90
C THR A 50 -31.76 -5.75 -4.27
N ASN A 51 -30.95 -5.60 -3.21
CA ASN A 51 -29.60 -6.14 -3.00
C ASN A 51 -28.41 -5.76 -3.91
N ASP A 52 -27.26 -5.76 -3.24
CA ASP A 52 -25.91 -6.11 -3.69
C ASP A 52 -24.92 -5.00 -4.13
N LEU A 53 -23.88 -4.89 -3.29
CA LEU A 53 -22.46 -4.60 -3.54
C LEU A 53 -22.00 -3.44 -4.46
N GLY A 54 -21.13 -2.61 -3.86
CA GLY A 54 -20.08 -1.84 -4.54
C GLY A 54 -20.55 -0.57 -5.27
N SER A 55 -19.70 0.36 -5.68
CA SER A 55 -18.25 0.59 -5.57
C SER A 55 -17.93 1.51 -6.74
N ARG A 56 -17.09 2.55 -6.57
CA ARG A 56 -16.48 3.36 -7.65
C ARG A 56 -17.49 4.25 -8.43
N ASP A 57 -17.12 5.37 -9.07
CA ASP A 57 -15.89 6.21 -9.12
C ASP A 57 -16.21 7.50 -9.92
N SER A 58 -15.23 8.41 -10.06
CA SER A 58 -15.17 9.60 -10.95
C SER A 58 -15.87 10.86 -10.40
N HIS A 59 -15.15 11.95 -10.08
CA HIS A 59 -14.57 12.94 -11.02
C HIS A 59 -15.62 13.51 -11.99
N ASP A 60 -15.84 14.83 -12.06
CA ASP A 60 -14.83 15.81 -12.48
C ASP A 60 -15.12 17.30 -12.05
N SER A 61 -14.12 18.18 -12.26
CA SER A 61 -14.04 19.67 -12.42
C SER A 61 -15.23 20.62 -12.07
N ASP A 62 -15.07 21.93 -11.80
CA ASP A 62 -14.13 22.92 -12.37
C ASP A 62 -13.86 24.15 -11.44
N VAL A 63 -12.92 25.02 -11.84
CA VAL A 63 -12.21 26.03 -11.03
C VAL A 63 -12.81 27.45 -10.99
N SER A 64 -12.30 28.30 -10.09
CA SER A 64 -12.03 29.72 -10.41
C SER A 64 -10.82 30.29 -9.64
N TYR A 65 -10.03 31.11 -10.34
CA TYR A 65 -8.79 31.81 -9.92
C TYR A 65 -9.10 33.02 -8.99
N ARG A 66 -8.23 33.51 -8.09
CA ARG A 66 -6.99 34.34 -8.25
C ARG A 66 -6.46 34.69 -6.81
N ASP A 67 -5.24 35.17 -6.48
CA ASP A 67 -3.97 35.43 -7.21
C ASP A 67 -2.76 35.62 -6.22
N ASP A 68 -1.56 35.84 -6.78
CA ASP A 68 -0.41 36.67 -6.32
C ASP A 68 0.40 36.32 -5.03
N TYR A 69 1.64 35.85 -5.19
CA TYR A 69 2.86 36.71 -5.10
C TYR A 69 4.18 35.94 -5.43
N SER A 70 4.88 36.42 -6.45
CA SER A 70 6.34 36.38 -6.77
C SER A 70 7.35 35.45 -6.04
N ASP A 71 8.25 34.80 -6.79
CA ASP A 71 9.68 35.21 -6.85
C ASP A 71 10.52 34.64 -8.05
N ALA A 72 11.34 35.52 -8.61
CA ALA A 72 12.62 35.44 -9.38
C ALA A 72 13.00 34.39 -10.48
N GLU A 73 13.80 34.93 -11.43
CA GLU A 73 14.74 34.35 -12.43
C GLU A 73 14.25 33.48 -13.61
N ALA A 74 14.78 33.58 -14.85
CA ALA A 74 15.44 34.65 -15.63
C ALA A 74 15.77 34.16 -17.06
N ASN A 75 15.75 35.07 -18.05
CA ASN A 75 16.35 34.94 -19.41
C ASN A 75 15.81 33.82 -20.35
N GLN A 76 15.78 33.94 -21.68
CA GLN A 76 16.27 34.98 -22.61
C GLN A 76 15.57 34.84 -23.98
N SER A 77 15.63 35.90 -24.81
CA SER A 77 15.43 35.89 -26.28
C SER A 77 14.04 35.50 -26.86
N ASP A 78 13.52 36.13 -27.91
CA ASP A 78 13.94 37.36 -28.61
C ASP A 78 12.74 38.05 -29.30
N SER A 79 12.90 39.35 -29.49
CA SER A 79 12.28 40.29 -30.43
C SER A 79 11.24 39.84 -31.49
N GLU A 80 10.21 40.70 -31.58
CA GLU A 80 9.70 41.34 -32.82
C GLU A 80 8.98 40.48 -33.89
N TRP A 81 7.65 40.54 -33.90
CA TRP A 81 6.94 40.96 -35.11
C TRP A 81 5.69 41.79 -34.80
N SER A 82 5.46 42.85 -35.57
CA SER A 82 4.47 43.90 -35.32
C SER A 82 3.89 44.44 -36.64
N GLY A 83 2.57 44.65 -36.69
CA GLY A 83 1.84 45.32 -37.79
C GLY A 83 0.55 44.56 -38.18
N VAL A 84 -0.66 45.11 -37.96
CA VAL A 84 -1.36 46.17 -38.76
C VAL A 84 -2.11 45.54 -39.95
N SER A 85 -3.39 45.79 -40.24
CA SER A 85 -4.48 46.55 -39.58
C SER A 85 -5.85 46.20 -40.22
N ASP A 86 -6.93 46.87 -39.78
CA ASP A 86 -8.19 47.16 -40.51
C ASP A 86 -9.17 45.98 -40.76
N ASP A 87 -10.50 46.16 -40.81
CA ASP A 87 -11.32 47.40 -40.81
C ASP A 87 -12.74 47.19 -40.20
N ASP A 88 -13.36 48.31 -39.81
CA ASP A 88 -14.79 48.68 -39.75
C ASP A 88 -15.93 47.80 -39.13
N GLY A 89 -16.72 48.46 -38.26
CA GLY A 89 -18.07 48.87 -38.70
C GLY A 89 -19.33 48.07 -38.31
N MET A 90 -19.71 48.02 -37.03
CA MET A 90 -21.13 47.94 -36.60
C MET A 90 -21.70 49.38 -36.42
N PRO A 91 -23.03 49.71 -36.49
CA PRO A 91 -24.18 48.86 -36.08
C PRO A 91 -25.62 49.07 -36.72
N LYS A 92 -26.39 47.97 -36.83
CA LYS A 92 -27.87 47.85 -36.52
C LYS A 92 -28.91 48.76 -37.29
N PRO A 93 -30.21 48.89 -36.88
CA PRO A 93 -31.33 48.08 -37.44
C PRO A 93 -32.66 48.84 -37.76
N ARG A 94 -33.69 48.13 -38.28
CA ARG A 94 -35.19 48.26 -38.08
C ARG A 94 -35.94 47.65 -39.29
N GLU A 95 -36.78 46.62 -39.11
CA GLU A 95 -38.22 46.66 -38.72
C GLU A 95 -39.17 47.24 -39.80
N THR A 96 -40.01 46.37 -40.40
CA THR A 96 -41.46 46.58 -40.65
C THR A 96 -42.18 45.25 -40.98
N GLU A 97 -43.50 45.25 -40.83
CA GLU A 97 -44.42 44.10 -40.85
C GLU A 97 -44.91 43.72 -42.27
N THR A 98 -45.43 42.48 -42.46
CA THR A 98 -46.73 42.20 -43.13
C THR A 98 -47.00 40.69 -43.28
N ASP A 99 -48.23 40.25 -42.97
CA ASP A 99 -48.71 38.87 -43.18
C ASP A 99 -49.16 38.62 -44.63
N THR A 100 -48.44 37.77 -45.37
CA THR A 100 -48.92 37.05 -46.57
C THR A 100 -48.24 35.68 -46.69
N PRO A 101 -48.85 34.65 -47.32
CA PRO A 101 -48.34 33.28 -47.26
C PRO A 101 -47.09 33.08 -48.15
N VAL A 102 -45.99 32.63 -47.54
CA VAL A 102 -44.73 32.34 -48.25
C VAL A 102 -44.54 30.81 -48.41
N VAL A 103 -44.03 30.45 -49.58
CA VAL A 103 -43.84 29.08 -50.11
C VAL A 103 -42.93 28.22 -49.22
N GLU A 104 -43.20 26.92 -49.16
CA GLU A 104 -42.29 25.93 -48.56
C GLU A 104 -41.00 25.81 -49.41
N VAL A 105 -39.91 26.41 -48.93
CA VAL A 105 -38.58 26.31 -49.53
C VAL A 105 -37.80 25.20 -48.85
N VAL A 106 -37.29 24.25 -49.62
CA VAL A 106 -36.41 23.18 -49.13
C VAL A 106 -34.96 23.52 -49.47
N ASP A 107 -34.25 24.07 -48.50
CA ASP A 107 -32.81 24.36 -48.60
C ASP A 107 -31.95 23.13 -48.28
N TYR A 108 -31.14 22.71 -49.26
CA TYR A 108 -30.00 21.79 -49.06
C TYR A 108 -28.66 22.38 -49.51
N THR A 109 -28.65 23.67 -49.84
CA THR A 109 -27.45 24.45 -50.22
C THR A 109 -26.43 24.56 -49.08
N SER A 110 -26.85 24.36 -47.83
CA SER A 110 -26.01 24.42 -46.63
C SER A 110 -25.94 23.09 -45.87
N THR A 111 -25.72 21.97 -46.56
CA THR A 111 -25.20 20.73 -45.92
C THR A 111 -23.71 20.83 -45.55
N ALA A 112 -23.30 21.99 -45.03
CA ALA A 112 -21.94 22.34 -44.64
C ALA A 112 -21.72 22.18 -43.12
N SER A 113 -21.95 20.97 -42.60
CA SER A 113 -21.42 20.55 -41.29
C SER A 113 -20.90 19.10 -41.26
N THR A 114 -20.70 18.49 -42.43
CA THR A 114 -19.74 17.37 -42.60
C THR A 114 -18.27 17.83 -42.49
N ALA A 115 -18.03 19.10 -42.19
CA ALA A 115 -16.73 19.77 -42.05
C ALA A 115 -15.84 19.24 -40.91
N ASP A 116 -16.32 18.32 -40.06
CA ASP A 116 -15.51 17.61 -39.06
C ASP A 116 -15.02 16.23 -39.50
N THR A 117 -15.36 15.78 -40.72
CA THR A 117 -14.83 14.53 -41.30
C THR A 117 -13.38 14.65 -41.84
N ALA A 118 -12.82 15.86 -41.86
CA ALA A 118 -11.52 16.18 -42.46
C ALA A 118 -10.31 16.12 -41.48
N LYS A 119 -10.50 15.64 -40.25
CA LYS A 119 -9.40 15.47 -39.26
C LYS A 119 -8.73 14.10 -39.44
N MET A 120 -7.81 14.01 -40.41
CA MET A 120 -6.98 12.83 -40.67
C MET A 120 -6.35 12.28 -39.38
N SER A 121 -6.31 10.96 -39.21
CA SER A 121 -5.77 10.36 -37.99
C SER A 121 -4.28 10.69 -37.82
N LYS A 122 -3.76 10.67 -36.58
CA LYS A 122 -2.34 10.96 -36.30
C LYS A 122 -1.35 9.97 -36.98
N LYS A 123 -1.86 8.86 -37.53
CA LYS A 123 -1.11 7.94 -38.40
C LYS A 123 -1.13 8.41 -39.86
N GLU A 124 -2.31 8.72 -40.39
CA GLU A 124 -2.47 9.29 -41.75
C GLU A 124 -1.72 10.62 -41.90
N PHE A 125 -1.86 11.54 -40.95
CA PHE A 125 -1.14 12.82 -40.95
C PHE A 125 0.39 12.61 -41.08
N LYS A 126 0.94 11.60 -40.40
CA LYS A 126 2.37 11.24 -40.53
C LYS A 126 2.69 10.56 -41.86
N ALA A 127 1.78 9.78 -42.43
CA ALA A 127 1.97 9.11 -43.71
C ALA A 127 1.92 10.08 -44.91
N TYR A 128 1.06 11.11 -44.85
CA TYR A 128 0.81 12.04 -45.96
C TYR A 128 1.51 13.40 -45.81
N LEU A 129 1.79 13.87 -44.58
CA LEU A 129 2.38 15.20 -44.32
C LEU A 129 3.73 15.14 -43.59
N SER A 130 4.44 14.00 -43.67
CA SER A 130 5.87 13.97 -43.34
C SER A 130 6.73 14.07 -44.60
N SER A 131 8.02 14.39 -44.43
CA SER A 131 8.97 14.53 -45.54
C SER A 131 9.32 13.23 -46.28
N ARG A 132 8.69 12.10 -45.92
CA ARG A 132 8.84 10.81 -46.59
C ARG A 132 7.56 10.51 -47.38
N PRO A 133 7.63 10.33 -48.70
CA PRO A 133 6.46 9.98 -49.49
C PRO A 133 5.89 8.63 -49.02
N PRO A 134 4.55 8.44 -49.06
CA PRO A 134 3.93 7.17 -48.71
C PRO A 134 4.36 6.07 -49.69
N ASP A 135 4.93 4.98 -49.17
CA ASP A 135 5.41 3.85 -49.96
C ASP A 135 4.22 3.01 -50.47
N PRO A 136 4.05 2.82 -51.79
CA PRO A 136 2.90 2.09 -52.35
C PRO A 136 2.87 0.60 -51.96
N ASN A 137 3.98 0.04 -51.47
CA ASN A 137 4.03 -1.34 -51.01
C ASN A 137 3.61 -1.49 -49.53
N HIS A 138 3.35 -0.38 -48.84
CA HIS A 138 2.99 -0.36 -47.43
C HIS A 138 1.49 -0.58 -47.21
N GLN A 139 0.96 -1.71 -47.70
CA GLN A 139 -0.36 -2.18 -47.26
C GLN A 139 -0.38 -2.27 -45.74
N ALA A 140 -1.50 -1.88 -45.13
CA ALA A 140 -1.61 -1.69 -43.69
C ALA A 140 -1.21 -2.96 -42.93
N ALA A 141 0.02 -2.97 -42.41
CA ALA A 141 0.55 -4.04 -41.58
C ALA A 141 -0.26 -4.08 -40.28
N GLN A 142 -1.33 -4.88 -40.30
CA GLN A 142 -2.07 -5.25 -39.10
C GLN A 142 -1.04 -5.83 -38.13
N THR A 143 -0.90 -5.17 -37.00
CA THR A 143 0.07 -5.50 -35.96
C THR A 143 -0.36 -6.79 -35.26
N THR A 144 -0.12 -7.92 -35.91
CA THR A 144 -0.21 -9.25 -35.32
C THR A 144 0.94 -9.43 -34.34
N ALA A 145 0.82 -8.76 -33.20
CA ALA A 145 1.75 -8.84 -32.09
C ALA A 145 1.59 -10.21 -31.40
N ASN A 146 2.05 -11.26 -32.07
CA ASN A 146 2.13 -12.63 -31.58
C ASN A 146 3.16 -12.74 -30.45
N THR A 147 2.83 -12.13 -29.31
CA THR A 147 3.49 -12.38 -28.04
C THR A 147 3.10 -13.77 -27.59
N LYS A 148 3.96 -14.75 -27.86
CA LYS A 148 3.91 -16.06 -27.23
C LYS A 148 4.14 -15.89 -25.72
N LYS A 149 3.07 -15.59 -24.98
CA LYS A 149 3.07 -15.74 -23.53
C LYS A 149 3.17 -17.24 -23.22
N THR A 150 4.29 -17.64 -22.64
CA THR A 150 4.41 -18.88 -21.89
C THR A 150 3.32 -18.95 -20.81
N PRO A 151 2.76 -20.13 -20.51
CA PRO A 151 1.91 -20.30 -19.33
C PRO A 151 2.80 -20.35 -18.08
N SER A 152 3.34 -19.20 -17.68
CA SER A 152 3.48 -18.90 -16.25
C SER A 152 2.09 -18.53 -15.75
N ASP A 153 1.76 -18.95 -14.52
CA ASP A 153 0.49 -18.62 -13.88
C ASP A 153 0.16 -17.13 -14.07
N GLN A 154 -1.12 -16.85 -14.34
CA GLN A 154 -1.65 -15.49 -14.21
C GLN A 154 -1.73 -15.21 -12.71
N GLU A 155 -0.61 -14.76 -12.14
CA GLU A 155 -0.62 -13.94 -10.93
C GLU A 155 -1.39 -12.66 -11.28
N ASP A 156 -2.71 -12.71 -11.09
CA ASP A 156 -3.55 -11.53 -11.20
C ASP A 156 -3.02 -10.47 -10.21
N PRO A 157 -2.96 -9.19 -10.59
CA PRO A 157 -2.52 -8.12 -9.68
C PRO A 157 -3.43 -7.94 -8.45
N GLU A 158 -4.55 -8.67 -8.41
CA GLU A 158 -5.49 -8.81 -7.30
C GLU A 158 -4.96 -9.67 -6.13
N ASP A 159 -3.88 -10.43 -6.33
CA ASP A 159 -3.26 -11.18 -5.24
C ASP A 159 -2.66 -10.22 -4.20
N SER A 160 -3.11 -10.34 -2.94
CA SER A 160 -2.71 -9.43 -1.84
C SER A 160 -1.19 -9.31 -1.64
N ALA A 161 -0.41 -10.32 -2.04
CA ALA A 161 1.04 -10.30 -2.03
C ALA A 161 1.63 -9.41 -3.15
N ALA A 162 1.05 -9.46 -4.35
CA ALA A 162 1.43 -8.61 -5.48
C ALA A 162 1.05 -7.14 -5.21
N LEU A 163 -0.14 -6.89 -4.65
CA LEU A 163 -0.56 -5.55 -4.22
C LEU A 163 0.37 -4.97 -3.16
N LEU A 164 0.75 -5.75 -2.13
CA LEU A 164 1.71 -5.31 -1.10
C LEU A 164 3.11 -5.05 -1.70
N ALA A 165 3.56 -5.86 -2.66
CA ALA A 165 4.84 -5.66 -3.33
C ALA A 165 4.88 -4.35 -4.16
N ASN A 166 3.73 -3.94 -4.72
CA ASN A 166 3.60 -2.72 -5.51
C ASN A 166 3.38 -1.46 -4.64
N ASP A 167 2.61 -1.55 -3.55
CA ASP A 167 2.30 -0.41 -2.68
C ASP A 167 3.30 -0.26 -1.51
N LEU A 168 4.31 0.58 -1.75
CA LEU A 168 5.31 0.98 -0.76
C LEU A 168 4.73 1.75 0.44
N ALA A 169 3.61 2.45 0.28
CA ALA A 169 2.97 3.19 1.38
C ALA A 169 2.24 2.22 2.33
N LEU A 170 1.50 1.26 1.78
CA LEU A 170 0.88 0.17 2.54
C LEU A 170 1.92 -0.70 3.24
N GLN A 171 3.00 -1.09 2.55
CA GLN A 171 4.11 -1.85 3.15
C GLN A 171 4.70 -1.13 4.36
N ARG A 172 4.96 0.19 4.24
CA ARG A 172 5.46 1.03 5.35
C ARG A 172 4.44 1.14 6.47
N LEU A 173 3.16 1.39 6.16
CA LEU A 173 2.10 1.52 7.15
C LEU A 173 1.96 0.25 7.99
N ILE A 174 1.93 -0.92 7.36
CA ILE A 174 1.85 -2.22 8.05
C ILE A 174 3.08 -2.42 8.96
N ALA A 175 4.29 -2.21 8.44
CA ALA A 175 5.52 -2.42 9.19
C ALA A 175 5.75 -1.41 10.33
N GLU A 176 5.30 -0.16 10.16
CA GLU A 176 5.50 0.94 11.11
C GLU A 176 4.35 1.08 12.12
N SER A 177 3.20 0.42 11.87
CA SER A 177 1.98 0.44 12.69
C SER A 177 2.24 0.28 14.19
N HIS A 178 3.12 -0.65 14.59
CA HIS A 178 3.48 -0.86 15.99
C HIS A 178 4.21 0.33 16.61
N ILE A 179 5.07 1.03 15.86
CA ILE A 179 5.78 2.23 16.34
C ILE A 179 4.80 3.41 16.44
N LEU A 180 3.92 3.57 15.47
CA LEU A 180 2.92 4.65 15.44
C LEU A 180 1.87 4.46 16.55
N SER A 181 1.36 3.24 16.73
CA SER A 181 0.46 2.89 17.84
C SER A 181 1.14 3.11 19.20
N ALA A 182 2.37 2.62 19.39
CA ALA A 182 3.13 2.87 20.62
C ALA A 182 3.57 4.35 20.84
N ALA A 183 3.38 5.22 19.85
CA ALA A 183 3.62 6.66 19.96
C ALA A 183 2.36 7.48 20.29
N GLY A 184 1.18 6.86 20.31
CA GLY A 184 -0.11 7.56 20.49
C GLY A 184 -0.95 7.73 19.24
N GLY A 185 -0.58 7.11 18.11
CA GLY A 185 -1.30 7.24 16.83
C GLY A 185 -2.68 6.57 16.75
N ASN A 186 -3.15 5.89 17.80
CA ASN A 186 -4.48 5.29 17.83
C ASN A 186 -5.18 5.61 19.18
N ALA A 187 -6.05 6.62 19.20
CA ALA A 187 -6.70 7.07 20.43
C ALA A 187 -7.64 6.05 21.10
N SER A 188 -8.17 5.06 20.37
CA SER A 188 -9.09 4.05 20.94
C SER A 188 -8.37 2.85 21.58
N HIS A 189 -7.10 2.61 21.25
CA HIS A 189 -6.32 1.54 21.86
C HIS A 189 -5.72 2.02 23.19
N TRP A 190 -6.10 1.41 24.31
CA TRP A 190 -5.72 1.86 25.66
C TRP A 190 -4.22 2.08 25.88
N GLN A 191 -3.36 1.24 25.27
CA GLN A 191 -1.90 1.38 25.37
C GLN A 191 -1.40 2.61 24.62
N SER A 192 -2.03 2.93 23.49
CA SER A 192 -1.70 4.07 22.64
C SER A 192 -2.24 5.37 23.26
N GLN A 193 -3.47 5.36 23.80
CA GLN A 193 -4.02 6.46 24.60
C GLN A 193 -3.12 6.78 25.81
N HIS A 194 -2.70 5.77 26.57
CA HIS A 194 -1.73 5.93 27.65
C HIS A 194 -0.37 6.44 27.13
N ALA A 195 0.12 5.90 26.02
CA ALA A 195 1.38 6.33 25.40
C ALA A 195 1.35 7.80 24.97
N ALA A 196 0.23 8.32 24.46
CA ALA A 196 0.06 9.72 24.07
C ALA A 196 0.29 10.67 25.26
N GLY A 197 -0.15 10.28 26.47
CA GLY A 197 0.08 11.04 27.70
C GLY A 197 1.49 10.90 28.30
N THR A 198 2.36 10.02 27.78
CA THR A 198 3.70 9.83 28.36
C THR A 198 4.63 11.01 28.07
N ALA A 199 5.43 11.39 29.07
CA ALA A 199 6.48 12.41 28.94
C ALA A 199 7.45 12.16 27.76
N THR A 200 7.60 10.91 27.30
CA THR A 200 8.42 10.56 26.14
C THR A 200 7.82 10.98 24.80
N ASN A 201 6.50 11.11 24.72
CA ASN A 201 5.73 11.44 23.51
C ASN A 201 5.11 12.85 23.56
N THR A 202 4.92 13.45 24.74
CA THR A 202 4.48 14.85 24.89
C THR A 202 5.62 15.88 24.77
N ARG A 203 6.85 15.48 25.07
CA ARG A 203 8.05 16.35 24.96
C ARG A 203 8.34 16.80 23.52
N ALA A 204 8.99 17.95 23.39
CA ALA A 204 9.49 18.48 22.12
C ALA A 204 10.23 17.42 21.28
N PHE A 205 10.03 17.48 19.96
CA PHE A 205 10.57 16.55 18.95
C PHE A 205 10.17 15.07 19.15
N ALA A 206 9.04 14.77 19.80
CA ALA A 206 8.51 13.41 19.86
C ALA A 206 8.33 12.78 18.46
N ALA A 207 7.67 13.51 17.55
CA ALA A 207 7.52 13.13 16.14
C ALA A 207 8.88 12.92 15.43
N GLY A 208 9.90 13.73 15.74
CA GLY A 208 11.26 13.53 15.20
C GLY A 208 11.92 12.23 15.69
N ARG A 209 11.60 11.78 16.92
CA ARG A 209 12.10 10.50 17.47
C ARG A 209 11.33 9.29 16.92
N THR A 210 10.05 9.43 16.62
CA THR A 210 9.29 8.36 15.93
C THR A 210 9.74 8.25 14.48
N ALA A 211 9.92 9.37 13.77
CA ALA A 211 10.50 9.42 12.43
C ALA A 211 11.89 8.74 12.36
N ARG A 212 12.78 8.98 13.34
CA ARG A 212 14.08 8.26 13.42
C ARG A 212 13.94 6.75 13.58
N LYS A 213 12.91 6.27 14.28
CA LYS A 213 12.64 4.83 14.42
C LYS A 213 12.08 4.23 13.13
N THR A 214 11.17 4.94 12.45
CA THR A 214 10.63 4.46 11.18
C THR A 214 11.68 4.50 10.06
N THR A 215 12.59 5.49 10.03
CA THR A 215 13.70 5.48 9.08
C THR A 215 14.69 4.33 9.31
N ASP A 216 15.03 4.00 10.56
CA ASP A 216 15.86 2.82 10.89
C ASP A 216 15.18 1.51 10.45
N MET A 217 13.86 1.38 10.62
CA MET A 217 13.08 0.25 10.11
C MET A 217 13.04 0.19 8.58
N ARG A 218 12.91 1.33 7.88
CA ARG A 218 12.96 1.40 6.41
C ARG A 218 14.33 0.97 5.88
N ILE A 219 15.43 1.37 6.53
CA ILE A 219 16.78 0.95 6.15
C ILE A 219 16.97 -0.56 6.36
N GLN A 220 16.43 -1.12 7.44
CA GLN A 220 16.42 -2.58 7.66
C GLN A 220 15.61 -3.32 6.58
N ALA A 221 14.45 -2.81 6.19
CA ALA A 221 13.63 -3.38 5.11
C ALA A 221 14.33 -3.36 3.75
N LEU A 222 15.16 -2.36 3.47
CA LEU A 222 16.01 -2.28 2.28
C LEU A 222 17.24 -3.22 2.32
N GLY A 223 17.47 -3.95 3.42
CA GLY A 223 18.57 -4.91 3.56
C GLY A 223 19.61 -4.57 4.65
N GLY A 224 19.38 -3.51 5.45
CA GLY A 224 20.19 -3.20 6.63
C GLY A 224 20.20 -4.35 7.63
N LYS A 225 21.37 -4.98 7.83
CA LYS A 225 21.53 -6.16 8.71
C LYS A 225 21.51 -5.81 10.21
N GLU A 226 21.81 -4.57 10.54
CA GLU A 226 21.93 -4.07 11.92
C GLU A 226 21.11 -2.78 12.06
N SER A 227 20.58 -2.54 13.26
CA SER A 227 19.80 -1.34 13.60
C SER A 227 20.73 -0.27 14.17
N VAL A 228 20.67 0.94 13.61
CA VAL A 228 21.44 2.11 14.07
C VAL A 228 21.02 2.54 15.48
N LEU A 229 19.79 2.23 15.88
CA LEU A 229 19.24 2.54 17.20
C LEU A 229 19.54 1.47 18.26
N SER A 230 20.15 0.34 17.89
CA SER A 230 20.44 -0.76 18.82
C SER A 230 21.74 -0.54 19.60
N GLN A 231 21.70 -0.75 20.92
CA GLN A 231 22.89 -0.58 21.77
C GLN A 231 23.84 -1.79 21.67
N ALA A 232 24.91 -1.65 20.89
CA ALA A 232 25.89 -2.71 20.68
C ALA A 232 26.64 -3.14 21.96
N LYS A 233 27.13 -2.18 22.78
CA LYS A 233 27.93 -2.47 23.99
C LYS A 233 27.07 -2.41 25.26
N MET A 234 26.85 -3.57 25.89
CA MET A 234 26.17 -3.71 27.18
C MET A 234 26.85 -4.78 28.04
N PRO A 235 26.90 -4.65 29.38
CA PRO A 235 27.32 -5.72 30.27
C PRO A 235 26.47 -6.99 30.08
N MET A 236 27.13 -8.16 30.15
CA MET A 236 26.47 -9.45 29.87
C MET A 236 25.31 -9.77 30.83
N SER A 237 25.40 -9.33 32.10
CA SER A 237 24.32 -9.45 33.08
C SER A 237 23.07 -8.68 32.65
N MET A 238 23.22 -7.39 32.35
CA MET A 238 22.11 -6.53 31.88
C MET A 238 21.50 -7.03 30.57
N ARG A 239 22.34 -7.43 29.60
CA ARG A 239 21.87 -7.98 28.32
C ARG A 239 21.04 -9.25 28.51
N LYS A 240 21.49 -10.18 29.37
CA LYS A 240 20.73 -11.39 29.73
C LYS A 240 19.44 -11.06 30.49
N GLY A 241 19.48 -10.11 31.43
CA GLY A 241 18.33 -9.65 32.21
C GLY A 241 17.22 -9.05 31.33
N ILE A 242 17.58 -8.17 30.39
CA ILE A 242 16.61 -7.58 29.45
C ILE A 242 16.01 -8.65 28.53
N ALA A 243 16.82 -9.56 27.99
CA ALA A 243 16.34 -10.64 27.13
C ALA A 243 15.41 -11.63 27.86
N SER A 244 15.73 -11.99 29.10
CA SER A 244 14.89 -12.87 29.93
C SER A 244 13.62 -12.17 30.40
N ALA A 245 13.66 -10.89 30.78
CA ALA A 245 12.48 -10.11 31.13
C ALA A 245 11.53 -9.92 29.93
N ALA A 246 12.07 -9.72 28.72
CA ALA A 246 11.27 -9.67 27.50
C ALA A 246 10.61 -11.02 27.19
N ALA A 247 11.36 -12.12 27.30
CA ALA A 247 10.84 -13.47 27.10
C ALA A 247 9.75 -13.83 28.12
N ALA A 248 9.96 -13.54 29.41
CA ALA A 248 8.99 -13.81 30.47
C ALA A 248 7.71 -12.97 30.32
N LYS A 249 7.80 -11.72 29.84
CA LYS A 249 6.64 -10.88 29.53
C LYS A 249 5.82 -11.45 28.37
N GLU A 250 6.47 -11.89 27.30
CA GLU A 250 5.75 -12.51 26.17
C GLU A 250 5.19 -13.89 26.55
N GLU A 251 5.94 -14.73 27.28
CA GLU A 251 5.43 -16.01 27.79
C GLU A 251 4.19 -15.81 28.67
N LYS A 252 4.21 -14.82 29.58
CA LYS A 252 3.04 -14.44 30.38
C LYS A 252 1.87 -14.00 29.50
N ARG A 253 2.09 -13.08 28.54
CA ARG A 253 1.06 -12.64 27.57
C ARG A 253 0.48 -13.82 26.77
N ARG A 254 1.31 -14.77 26.33
CA ARG A 254 0.89 -15.97 25.58
C ARG A 254 0.10 -16.93 26.46
N ARG A 255 0.49 -17.07 27.73
CA ARG A 255 -0.22 -17.90 28.70
C ARG A 255 -1.60 -17.31 29.02
N GLU A 256 -1.65 -16.02 29.40
CA GLU A 256 -2.89 -15.30 29.66
C GLU A 256 -3.83 -15.30 28.44
N ALA A 257 -3.29 -15.13 27.23
CA ALA A 257 -4.08 -15.21 26.01
C ALA A 257 -4.66 -16.62 25.77
N ARG A 258 -3.89 -17.69 26.01
CA ARG A 258 -4.38 -19.07 25.91
C ARG A 258 -5.44 -19.38 26.96
N GLU A 259 -5.23 -18.94 28.20
CA GLU A 259 -6.17 -19.13 29.31
C GLU A 259 -7.49 -18.37 29.07
N ASN A 260 -7.44 -17.21 28.41
CA ASN A 260 -8.62 -16.40 28.03
C ASN A 260 -9.17 -16.66 26.62
N GLY A 261 -8.63 -17.64 25.86
CA GLY A 261 -9.07 -17.95 24.49
C GLY A 261 -8.74 -16.91 23.41
N ILE A 262 -7.85 -15.95 23.70
CA ILE A 262 -7.44 -14.89 22.75
C ILE A 262 -6.38 -15.44 21.79
N ILE A 263 -6.63 -15.32 20.48
CA ILE A 263 -5.67 -15.70 19.45
C ILE A 263 -4.62 -14.60 19.30
N LEU A 264 -3.34 -14.98 19.38
CA LEU A 264 -2.19 -14.10 19.15
C LEU A 264 -1.44 -14.49 17.87
N GLU A 265 -0.67 -13.53 17.35
CA GLU A 265 0.24 -13.70 16.22
C GLU A 265 1.15 -14.94 16.38
N ARG A 266 1.13 -15.83 15.37
CA ARG A 266 2.01 -16.99 15.38
C ARG A 266 3.44 -16.50 15.22
N GLU A 267 4.24 -16.62 16.28
CA GLU A 267 5.68 -16.38 16.19
C GLU A 267 6.25 -17.20 15.04
N ALA A 268 6.81 -16.50 14.06
CA ALA A 268 7.77 -17.11 13.16
C ALA A 268 8.91 -17.59 14.03
N LYS A 269 8.91 -18.88 14.38
CA LYS A 269 10.01 -19.55 15.05
C LYS A 269 11.23 -19.29 14.18
N LYS A 270 12.03 -18.28 14.56
CA LYS A 270 13.36 -18.07 14.02
C LYS A 270 14.11 -19.32 14.39
N SER A 271 14.07 -20.29 13.48
CA SER A 271 14.92 -21.45 13.47
C SER A 271 16.32 -20.88 13.34
N LYS A 272 16.88 -20.53 14.50
CA LYS A 272 18.30 -20.72 14.72
C LYS A 272 18.50 -22.20 14.41
N ALA A 273 18.84 -22.45 13.15
CA ALA A 273 19.79 -23.46 12.79
C ALA A 273 21.09 -23.10 13.54
N LYS A 274 21.08 -23.33 14.87
CA LYS A 274 21.91 -24.38 15.41
C LYS A 274 21.79 -25.51 14.40
N LYS A 275 22.70 -25.51 13.41
CA LYS A 275 23.07 -26.72 12.71
C LYS A 275 23.24 -27.69 13.86
N LYS A 276 22.33 -28.66 14.03
CA LYS A 276 22.55 -29.72 15.01
C LYS A 276 23.97 -30.17 14.67
N PRO A 277 24.96 -30.06 15.59
CA PRO A 277 26.29 -30.56 15.30
C PRO A 277 26.06 -31.97 14.79
N ARG A 278 26.47 -32.25 13.54
CA ARG A 278 25.91 -33.35 12.73
C ARG A 278 26.06 -34.60 13.59
N GLY A 279 24.96 -35.05 14.19
CA GLY A 279 25.02 -35.75 15.48
C GLY A 279 26.07 -36.84 15.39
N ASP A 280 27.08 -36.78 16.28
CA ASP A 280 28.26 -37.63 16.17
C ASP A 280 27.77 -39.04 15.89
N ARG A 281 28.22 -39.59 14.75
CA ARG A 281 27.66 -40.84 14.24
C ARG A 281 27.80 -41.86 15.37
N PRO A 282 26.72 -42.52 15.81
CA PRO A 282 26.79 -43.33 17.01
C PRO A 282 27.89 -44.38 16.82
N VAL A 283 28.85 -44.39 17.74
CA VAL A 283 30.07 -45.20 17.64
C VAL A 283 29.73 -46.69 17.62
N ASP A 284 28.59 -47.04 18.24
CA ASP A 284 28.06 -48.40 18.36
C ASP A 284 27.32 -48.91 17.10
N LEU A 285 27.20 -48.09 16.03
CA LEU A 285 26.62 -48.57 14.78
C LEU A 285 27.60 -49.51 14.03
N PRO A 286 27.17 -50.71 13.62
CA PRO A 286 27.99 -51.60 12.82
C PRO A 286 28.27 -50.97 11.44
N ALA A 287 29.47 -51.22 10.92
CA ALA A 287 29.90 -50.69 9.62
C ALA A 287 29.23 -51.36 8.40
N VAL A 288 28.41 -52.39 8.62
CA VAL A 288 27.73 -53.17 7.58
C VAL A 288 26.23 -52.84 7.58
N GLY A 289 25.68 -52.49 6.42
CA GLY A 289 24.25 -52.27 6.23
C GLY A 289 23.73 -50.98 6.86
N ARG A 290 22.41 -50.94 7.10
CA ARG A 290 21.73 -49.81 7.75
C ARG A 290 20.84 -50.31 8.88
N MET A 291 21.11 -49.88 10.11
CA MET A 291 20.21 -50.11 11.23
C MET A 291 18.95 -49.23 11.16
N ARG A 292 17.80 -49.82 11.51
CA ARG A 292 16.53 -49.14 11.74
C ARG A 292 15.90 -49.71 13.01
N GLY A 293 16.05 -49.00 14.13
CA GLY A 293 15.71 -49.56 15.44
C GLY A 293 16.59 -50.78 15.72
N ALA A 294 15.98 -51.93 15.99
CA ALA A 294 16.66 -53.22 16.17
C ALA A 294 16.90 -54.00 14.86
N GLU A 295 16.39 -53.53 13.70
CA GLU A 295 16.54 -54.24 12.43
C GLU A 295 17.85 -53.85 11.71
N LEU A 296 18.69 -54.82 11.36
CA LEU A 296 19.90 -54.61 10.55
C LEU A 296 19.65 -54.97 9.08
N ARG A 297 19.51 -53.97 8.21
CA ARG A 297 19.32 -54.18 6.77
C ARG A 297 20.66 -54.26 6.05
N VAL A 298 21.11 -55.47 5.75
CA VAL A 298 22.31 -55.74 4.93
C VAL A 298 21.92 -55.88 3.46
N SER A 299 22.62 -55.18 2.55
CA SER A 299 22.36 -55.34 1.12
C SER A 299 22.94 -56.65 0.58
N ALA A 300 22.31 -57.24 -0.44
CA ALA A 300 22.84 -58.43 -1.13
C ALA A 300 24.25 -58.19 -1.72
N ARG A 301 24.60 -56.91 -2.00
CA ARG A 301 25.95 -56.51 -2.43
C ARG A 301 26.96 -56.58 -1.27
N GLU A 302 26.61 -56.13 -0.07
CA GLU A 302 27.47 -56.24 1.12
C GLU A 302 27.66 -57.69 1.55
N ALA A 303 26.58 -58.49 1.59
CA ALA A 303 26.67 -59.91 1.91
C ALA A 303 27.64 -60.64 0.96
N ARG A 304 27.57 -60.35 -0.35
CA ARG A 304 28.53 -60.86 -1.36
C ARG A 304 29.93 -60.28 -1.19
N ALA A 305 30.08 -59.01 -0.81
CA ALA A 305 31.39 -58.38 -0.59
C ALA A 305 32.12 -58.99 0.62
N ILE A 306 31.40 -59.31 1.70
CA ILE A 306 31.92 -60.02 2.88
C ILE A 306 32.31 -61.46 2.51
N ALA A 307 31.45 -62.18 1.77
CA ALA A 307 31.79 -63.52 1.28
C ALA A 307 33.02 -63.51 0.34
N ALA A 308 33.21 -62.45 -0.44
CA ALA A 308 34.36 -62.28 -1.34
C ALA A 308 35.64 -61.90 -0.60
N SER A 309 35.59 -61.07 0.46
CA SER A 309 36.79 -60.73 1.24
C SER A 309 37.32 -61.93 2.03
N VAL A 310 36.43 -62.81 2.51
CA VAL A 310 36.80 -64.09 3.17
C VAL A 310 37.52 -65.06 2.23
N ARG A 311 37.26 -65.01 0.91
CA ARG A 311 37.94 -65.86 -0.09
C ARG A 311 39.35 -65.41 -0.48
N GLY A 312 39.83 -64.27 0.05
CA GLY A 312 41.15 -63.73 -0.26
C GLY A 312 41.27 -63.15 -1.68
N PRO A 313 42.34 -62.38 -1.97
CA PRO A 313 42.53 -61.77 -3.28
C PRO A 313 42.96 -62.83 -4.30
N ALA A 314 42.02 -63.32 -5.11
CA ALA A 314 42.33 -64.08 -6.32
C ALA A 314 43.27 -63.24 -7.21
N GLY A 315 44.50 -63.73 -7.39
CA GLY A 315 45.64 -62.92 -7.81
C GLY A 315 45.47 -62.24 -9.17
N LYS A 316 45.34 -60.91 -9.17
CA LYS A 316 45.40 -60.10 -10.39
C LYS A 316 46.85 -59.77 -10.72
N GLY A 317 47.52 -60.69 -11.41
CA GLY A 317 48.92 -60.56 -11.80
C GLY A 317 49.20 -59.26 -12.56
N LYS A 318 50.19 -58.48 -12.08
CA LYS A 318 50.67 -57.27 -12.76
C LYS A 318 51.42 -57.66 -14.05
N GLY A 319 50.70 -57.70 -15.16
CA GLY A 319 51.29 -57.85 -16.50
C GLY A 319 52.16 -56.64 -16.88
N LYS A 320 53.47 -56.72 -16.57
CA LYS A 320 54.48 -55.73 -16.93
C LYS A 320 54.71 -55.73 -18.44
N ARG A 321 53.89 -54.98 -19.20
CA ARG A 321 54.13 -54.74 -20.64
C ARG A 321 55.42 -53.95 -20.81
N ARG A 322 56.48 -54.63 -21.26
CA ARG A 322 57.64 -54.01 -21.94
C ARG A 322 57.27 -53.85 -23.41
N ARG A 323 57.17 -52.60 -23.89
CA ARG A 323 57.47 -52.17 -25.25
C ARG A 323 57.68 -50.66 -25.20
#